data_AF-A0A661BYG1-F1
#
_entry.id   AF-A0A661BYG1-F1
#
_cell.length_a   1.000
_cell.length_b   1.000
_cell.length_c   1.000
_cell.angle_alpha   90.00
_cell.angle_beta   90.00
_cell.angle_gamma   90.00
#
_symmetry.space_group_name_H-M   'P 1'
#
loop_
_entity.id
_entity.type
_entity.pdbx_description
1 polymer ?
#
loop_
_entity_poly.entity_id
_entity_poly.type
_entity_poly.pdbx_seq_one_letter_code
_entity_poly.pdbx_strand_id
1 'polypeptide(L)'
;MKTEVLTRLALNRISSKNNCSKTYLFSKLIMIFSLLLTGFELQAETVLHPAIPILDEQGVHVLDSGKNYSARMTCGTGGCHDYDSITSAFHFDMGSSEARDDYGKNHGVSTLVSPGYFGGYNCMGSSNPDTLAKKSNASETDFNDKGVAGWIQRCSGCHMGGGWMEKDRNGIRYDQTDPATVAHLDGDYFNRGTDENNQPASIDTIKQWDWKKSGVVEADCFLCHADFTALIKTDPQLTVANSDDAFDHADDLRNTMLIDGGYFNYAGTAILEFLNLNNTADPAKNKTLLNFDRDTASEDAVHTGSDPSYALNLNANGKPALNWNVNAFDEKGKVEIPMLRFPENENCMNCHSTSNSRRGFYGFGEDATPTLDEDGIPIEDYKDDVHKGLTWTEDGETRPIENCNSCHSRNYYKALSNTNNVDLDANHNFLKGNSDMDLRNDLDYNPNALSCEYCHDTAETPAIPSGQDSMLNAHLEIWKANGDMLGYTADSLSRITQTHLDGVSCQACPITEQVARGRSMPIMFRYRQEEGGKLK
;
A
#
# COMPACT_ATOMS: atom_id res chain seq x y z
N MET A 1 -64.11 -11.70 2.30
CA MET A 1 -64.65 -12.90 1.62
C MET A 1 -63.75 -14.06 2.04
N LYS A 2 -64.36 -15.07 2.68
CA LYS A 2 -63.78 -16.21 3.42
C LYS A 2 -62.76 -17.02 2.59
N THR A 3 -61.53 -17.19 3.08
CA THR A 3 -60.94 -18.36 3.78
C THR A 3 -60.65 -19.60 2.94
N GLU A 4 -59.43 -20.13 3.18
CA GLU A 4 -58.98 -21.53 3.15
C GLU A 4 -58.69 -22.22 1.81
N VAL A 5 -57.42 -22.63 1.64
CA VAL A 5 -57.05 -23.84 0.91
C VAL A 5 -56.31 -24.76 1.87
N LEU A 6 -56.94 -25.90 2.14
CA LEU A 6 -56.45 -27.04 2.88
C LEU A 6 -55.56 -27.94 2.01
N THR A 7 -54.43 -28.29 2.60
CA THR A 7 -53.63 -29.53 2.57
C THR A 7 -54.09 -30.78 1.80
N ARG A 8 -53.04 -31.54 1.42
CA ARG A 8 -52.88 -33.02 1.34
C ARG A 8 -53.30 -33.72 0.03
N LEU A 9 -52.35 -34.37 -0.65
CA LEU A 9 -52.05 -35.81 -0.47
C LEU A 9 -50.91 -36.29 -1.38
N ALA A 10 -50.14 -37.21 -0.80
CA ALA A 10 -49.02 -37.93 -1.38
C ALA A 10 -49.44 -38.96 -2.44
N LEU A 11 -48.47 -39.39 -3.26
CA LEU A 11 -48.28 -40.81 -3.56
C LEU A 11 -46.86 -41.06 -4.10
N ASN A 12 -46.44 -42.28 -3.88
CA ASN A 12 -45.08 -42.76 -3.69
C ASN A 12 -44.96 -44.06 -4.49
N ARG A 13 -43.73 -44.44 -4.89
CA ARG A 13 -43.21 -45.80 -5.11
C ARG A 13 -42.94 -46.36 -6.53
N ILE A 14 -41.63 -46.62 -6.74
CA ILE A 14 -40.92 -47.93 -6.91
C ILE A 14 -40.98 -48.71 -8.24
N SER A 15 -39.76 -49.18 -8.59
CA SER A 15 -39.37 -50.43 -9.31
C SER A 15 -39.24 -50.34 -10.83
N SER A 16 -38.36 -51.08 -11.52
CA SER A 16 -37.07 -51.77 -11.30
C SER A 16 -36.78 -52.57 -12.59
N LYS A 17 -35.53 -53.01 -12.78
CA LYS A 17 -35.06 -54.09 -13.68
C LYS A 17 -34.93 -53.73 -15.17
N ASN A 18 -33.99 -54.27 -15.95
CA ASN A 18 -32.66 -54.87 -15.79
C ASN A 18 -32.24 -55.28 -17.23
N ASN A 19 -30.93 -55.29 -17.48
CA ASN A 19 -30.20 -56.07 -18.50
C ASN A 19 -30.41 -55.75 -19.98
N CYS A 20 -29.32 -55.41 -20.71
CA CYS A 20 -28.50 -56.43 -21.38
C CYS A 20 -27.29 -55.82 -22.13
N SER A 21 -26.10 -56.24 -21.70
CA SER A 21 -24.84 -56.46 -22.43
C SER A 21 -24.78 -56.15 -23.94
N LYS A 22 -23.75 -55.39 -24.35
CA LYS A 22 -22.73 -55.88 -25.30
C LYS A 22 -21.44 -55.05 -25.28
N THR A 23 -20.38 -55.76 -24.91
CA THR A 23 -18.95 -55.55 -25.05
C THR A 23 -18.51 -54.92 -26.38
N TYR A 24 -17.68 -53.88 -26.32
CA TYR A 24 -16.56 -53.69 -27.26
C TYR A 24 -15.34 -53.12 -26.51
N LEU A 25 -14.31 -53.97 -26.43
CA LEU A 25 -12.94 -53.66 -26.07
C LEU A 25 -12.38 -52.66 -27.09
N PHE A 26 -11.99 -51.46 -26.66
CA PHE A 26 -10.87 -50.74 -27.27
C PHE A 26 -10.01 -50.18 -26.15
N SER A 27 -8.89 -50.87 -25.94
CA SER A 27 -7.81 -50.45 -25.07
C SER A 27 -7.18 -49.19 -25.68
N LYS A 28 -7.48 -48.02 -25.11
CA LYS A 28 -6.65 -46.83 -25.28
C LYS A 28 -5.97 -46.56 -23.94
N LEU A 29 -4.69 -46.87 -23.95
CA LEU A 29 -3.67 -46.47 -23.01
C LEU A 29 -3.80 -44.96 -22.74
N ILE A 30 -4.40 -44.57 -21.62
CA ILE A 30 -4.26 -43.21 -21.10
C ILE A 30 -2.88 -43.19 -20.45
N MET A 31 -1.89 -42.70 -21.18
CA MET A 31 -0.66 -42.22 -20.58
C MET A 31 -1.06 -41.10 -19.62
N ILE A 32 -1.02 -41.39 -18.32
CA ILE A 32 -0.97 -40.37 -17.29
C ILE A 32 0.37 -39.67 -17.49
N PHE A 33 0.33 -38.56 -18.24
CA PHE A 33 1.41 -37.58 -18.21
C PHE A 33 1.34 -36.95 -16.82
N SER A 34 2.03 -37.55 -15.85
CA SER A 34 2.47 -36.82 -14.66
C SER A 34 3.48 -35.80 -15.15
N LEU A 35 2.96 -34.68 -15.67
CA LEU A 35 3.73 -33.47 -15.81
C LEU A 35 4.08 -33.05 -14.38
N LEU A 36 5.35 -33.19 -14.03
CA LEU A 36 5.95 -32.52 -12.88
C LEU A 36 5.70 -31.01 -13.04
N LEU A 37 4.58 -30.53 -12.49
CA LEU A 37 4.43 -29.15 -12.04
C LEU A 37 5.23 -29.02 -10.75
N THR A 38 6.56 -29.05 -10.87
CA THR A 38 7.46 -28.59 -9.81
C THR A 38 8.09 -27.32 -10.34
N GLY A 39 7.59 -26.19 -9.87
CA GLY A 39 8.09 -24.87 -10.27
C GLY A 39 7.03 -23.78 -10.35
N PHE A 40 6.08 -23.75 -9.42
CA PHE A 40 5.43 -22.50 -9.05
C PHE A 40 5.73 -22.31 -7.56
N GLU A 41 6.94 -21.85 -7.25
CA GLU A 41 7.15 -21.15 -5.99
C GLU A 41 6.26 -19.91 -6.08
N LEU A 42 5.22 -19.85 -5.24
CA LEU A 42 4.41 -18.66 -5.10
C LEU A 42 5.36 -17.51 -4.71
N GLN A 43 5.53 -16.53 -5.61
CA GLN A 43 6.47 -15.42 -5.41
C GLN A 43 6.01 -14.40 -4.34
N ALA A 44 4.94 -14.71 -3.63
CA ALA A 44 4.48 -14.03 -2.41
C ALA A 44 5.21 -14.53 -1.15
N GLU A 45 6.26 -15.35 -1.29
CA GLU A 45 7.10 -15.76 -0.17
C GLU A 45 8.29 -14.82 0.02
N THR A 46 8.64 -14.57 1.29
CA THR A 46 9.83 -13.80 1.63
C THR A 46 11.09 -14.47 1.09
N VAL A 47 11.99 -13.64 0.57
CA VAL A 47 13.34 -14.06 0.18
C VAL A 47 14.34 -13.53 1.18
N LEU A 48 15.40 -14.31 1.43
CA LEU A 48 16.44 -13.88 2.35
C LEU A 48 17.30 -12.80 1.70
N HIS A 49 17.27 -11.61 2.29
CA HIS A 49 18.18 -10.52 1.94
C HIS A 49 19.61 -10.91 2.35
N PRO A 50 20.64 -10.55 1.55
CA PRO A 50 22.03 -10.72 1.94
C PRO A 50 22.33 -10.16 3.33
N ALA A 51 23.21 -10.80 4.08
CA ALA A 51 23.56 -10.32 5.42
C ALA A 51 24.14 -8.89 5.39
N ILE A 52 23.53 -7.97 6.14
CA ILE A 52 23.93 -6.55 6.22
C ILE A 52 24.16 -6.11 7.67
N PRO A 53 25.07 -5.14 7.92
CA PRO A 53 25.14 -4.48 9.21
C PRO A 53 23.92 -3.59 9.40
N ILE A 54 23.46 -3.41 10.65
CA ILE A 54 22.42 -2.42 10.98
C ILE A 54 23.12 -1.20 11.58
N LEU A 55 22.88 -0.03 10.98
CA LEU A 55 23.59 1.20 11.30
C LEU A 55 22.64 2.26 11.84
N ASP A 56 23.17 3.08 12.75
CA ASP A 56 22.54 4.34 13.11
C ASP A 56 22.83 5.44 12.08
N GLU A 57 22.23 6.60 12.30
CA GLU A 57 22.33 7.78 11.44
C GLU A 57 23.75 8.36 11.31
N GLN A 58 24.67 8.00 12.21
CA GLN A 58 26.09 8.37 12.11
C GLN A 58 26.92 7.29 11.39
N GLY A 59 26.29 6.22 10.91
CA GLY A 59 26.95 5.08 10.29
C GLY A 59 27.66 4.17 11.29
N VAL A 60 27.35 4.29 12.58
CA VAL A 60 27.88 3.41 13.63
C VAL A 60 26.97 2.20 13.77
N HIS A 61 27.55 1.02 13.98
CA HIS A 61 26.78 -0.18 14.19
C HIS A 61 25.88 -0.07 15.42
N VAL A 62 24.61 -0.49 15.32
CA VAL A 62 23.62 -0.30 16.39
C VAL A 62 23.96 -1.04 17.69
N LEU A 63 24.69 -2.16 17.61
CA LEU A 63 25.19 -2.85 18.82
C LEU A 63 26.28 -2.05 19.56
N ASP A 64 26.99 -1.16 18.86
CA ASP A 64 28.02 -0.32 19.46
C ASP A 64 27.44 1.00 19.98
N SER A 65 26.51 1.60 19.23
CA SER A 65 25.93 2.90 19.59
C SER A 65 24.72 2.81 20.52
N GLY A 66 23.98 1.70 20.49
CA GLY A 66 22.70 1.53 21.19
C GLY A 66 21.59 2.44 20.67
N LYS A 67 21.79 3.10 19.52
CA LYS A 67 20.83 4.06 18.94
C LYS A 67 19.83 3.38 18.00
N ASN A 68 18.85 4.17 17.56
CA ASN A 68 17.87 3.81 16.56
C ASN A 68 18.50 3.52 15.20
N TYR A 69 17.82 2.68 14.43
CA TYR A 69 18.18 2.34 13.05
C TYR A 69 18.00 3.54 12.11
N SER A 70 18.91 3.68 11.14
CA SER A 70 18.77 4.56 9.99
C SER A 70 18.68 3.73 8.72
N ALA A 71 17.59 3.89 7.97
CA ALA A 71 17.40 3.26 6.66
C ALA A 71 18.36 3.83 5.63
N ARG A 72 18.59 5.15 5.66
CA ARG A 72 19.56 5.81 4.77
C ARG A 72 20.95 5.23 4.97
N MET A 73 21.37 5.04 6.22
CA MET A 73 22.70 4.52 6.50
C MET A 73 22.78 3.01 6.27
N THR A 74 21.82 2.24 6.76
CA THR A 74 21.84 0.77 6.66
C THR A 74 21.71 0.27 5.22
N CYS A 75 20.75 0.83 4.47
CA CYS A 75 20.42 0.36 3.12
C CYS A 75 21.09 1.21 2.02
N GLY A 76 21.29 2.50 2.28
CA GLY A 76 21.86 3.43 1.31
C GLY A 76 23.39 3.46 1.27
N THR A 77 24.07 3.17 2.38
CA THR A 77 25.55 3.22 2.39
C THR A 77 26.16 1.97 1.77
N GLY A 78 27.38 2.09 1.25
CA GLY A 78 28.07 1.01 0.55
C GLY A 78 27.59 0.75 -0.89
N GLY A 79 26.60 1.51 -1.37
CA GLY A 79 26.06 1.39 -2.72
C GLY A 79 25.10 0.21 -2.92
N CYS A 80 24.48 -0.27 -1.82
CA CYS A 80 23.45 -1.30 -1.92
C CYS A 80 22.20 -0.73 -2.59
N HIS A 81 21.59 0.34 -2.05
CA HIS A 81 20.43 0.99 -2.67
C HIS A 81 20.67 2.50 -2.86
N ASP A 82 20.21 3.07 -3.97
CA ASP A 82 20.21 4.52 -4.17
C ASP A 82 19.05 5.14 -3.38
N TYR A 83 19.30 5.41 -2.09
CA TYR A 83 18.29 5.93 -1.18
C TYR A 83 17.68 7.27 -1.64
N ASP A 84 18.49 8.17 -2.21
CA ASP A 84 17.98 9.46 -2.68
C ASP A 84 17.12 9.29 -3.95
N SER A 85 17.50 8.38 -4.86
CA SER A 85 16.63 8.02 -5.98
C SER A 85 15.32 7.39 -5.51
N ILE A 86 15.37 6.48 -4.54
CA ILE A 86 14.17 5.82 -3.99
C ILE A 86 13.23 6.84 -3.35
N THR A 87 13.75 7.69 -2.46
CA THR A 87 12.95 8.68 -1.72
C THR A 87 12.51 9.88 -2.55
N SER A 88 12.96 10.00 -3.80
CA SER A 88 12.42 10.95 -4.78
C SER A 88 11.17 10.46 -5.50
N ALA A 89 10.80 9.18 -5.33
CA ALA A 89 9.58 8.64 -5.92
C ALA A 89 8.32 9.27 -5.30
N PHE A 90 7.23 9.30 -6.07
CA PHE A 90 6.01 10.01 -5.70
C PHE A 90 5.45 9.58 -4.33
N HIS A 91 5.51 8.29 -3.99
CA HIS A 91 4.97 7.80 -2.72
C HIS A 91 5.73 8.34 -1.49
N PHE A 92 6.97 8.81 -1.66
CA PHE A 92 7.74 9.49 -0.63
C PHE A 92 7.67 11.02 -0.76
N ASP A 93 7.67 11.56 -2.00
CA ASP A 93 7.65 13.01 -2.24
C ASP A 93 6.25 13.62 -2.01
N MET A 94 5.20 12.94 -2.46
CA MET A 94 3.79 13.34 -2.33
C MET A 94 3.54 14.82 -2.67
N GLY A 95 4.17 15.30 -3.75
CA GLY A 95 4.06 16.66 -4.28
C GLY A 95 4.89 17.71 -3.53
N SER A 96 5.79 17.30 -2.64
CA SER A 96 6.60 18.23 -1.86
C SER A 96 7.60 19.02 -2.69
N SER A 97 8.18 18.37 -3.70
CA SER A 97 9.10 18.99 -4.66
C SER A 97 8.45 20.11 -5.50
N GLU A 98 7.11 20.16 -5.54
CA GLU A 98 6.32 21.18 -6.23
C GLU A 98 5.70 22.24 -5.29
N ALA A 99 5.98 22.14 -3.99
CA ALA A 99 5.34 22.99 -3.00
C ALA A 99 5.74 24.46 -3.14
N ARG A 100 4.74 25.35 -3.11
CA ARG A 100 4.90 26.81 -3.22
C ARG A 100 3.73 27.54 -2.57
N ASP A 101 4.02 28.64 -1.89
CA ASP A 101 3.03 29.40 -1.11
C ASP A 101 1.88 30.00 -1.94
N ASP A 102 2.09 30.18 -3.25
CA ASP A 102 1.09 30.68 -4.20
C ASP A 102 0.46 29.57 -5.07
N TYR A 103 0.71 28.29 -4.76
CA TYR A 103 0.19 27.14 -5.53
C TYR A 103 -1.32 27.23 -5.72
N GLY A 104 -2.05 27.35 -4.60
CA GLY A 104 -3.50 27.36 -4.59
C GLY A 104 -4.15 28.58 -5.27
N LYS A 105 -3.41 29.69 -5.40
CA LYS A 105 -3.92 30.92 -6.05
C LYS A 105 -4.27 30.69 -7.51
N ASN A 106 -3.47 29.89 -8.21
CA ASN A 106 -3.69 29.57 -9.63
C ASN A 106 -4.81 28.55 -9.84
N HIS A 107 -5.31 27.94 -8.76
CA HIS A 107 -6.31 26.86 -8.78
C HIS A 107 -7.62 27.23 -8.07
N GLY A 108 -7.78 28.50 -7.65
CA GLY A 108 -8.99 28.99 -6.98
C GLY A 108 -9.16 28.56 -5.52
N VAL A 109 -8.14 27.92 -4.92
CA VAL A 109 -8.14 27.45 -3.54
C VAL A 109 -6.87 27.93 -2.84
N SER A 110 -6.85 29.19 -2.41
CA SER A 110 -5.63 29.89 -1.94
C SER A 110 -4.95 29.31 -0.70
N THR A 111 -5.59 28.36 -0.02
CA THR A 111 -5.03 27.66 1.14
C THR A 111 -4.08 26.53 0.75
N LEU A 112 -4.13 26.03 -0.49
CA LEU A 112 -3.27 24.94 -0.94
C LEU A 112 -1.85 25.42 -1.23
N VAL A 113 -0.88 24.62 -0.82
CA VAL A 113 0.55 24.90 -0.98
C VAL A 113 1.28 23.88 -1.83
N SER A 114 0.61 22.81 -2.29
CA SER A 114 1.18 21.83 -3.23
C SER A 114 0.08 21.03 -3.96
N PRO A 115 0.43 20.25 -5.00
CA PRO A 115 -0.49 19.31 -5.65
C PRO A 115 -0.73 18.02 -4.86
N GLY A 116 0.20 17.52 -4.05
CA GLY A 116 0.07 16.20 -3.44
C GLY A 116 -0.44 16.23 -2.00
N TYR A 117 -0.30 15.11 -1.29
CA TYR A 117 -0.68 15.01 0.12
C TYR A 117 0.10 15.98 1.03
N PHE A 118 1.22 16.53 0.56
CA PHE A 118 1.96 17.57 1.25
C PHE A 118 1.31 18.97 1.09
N GLY A 119 0.13 19.20 1.68
CA GLY A 119 -0.53 20.51 1.65
C GLY A 119 -1.40 20.80 0.42
N GLY A 120 -1.67 19.79 -0.40
CA GLY A 120 -2.79 19.75 -1.33
C GLY A 120 -4.10 19.32 -0.66
N TYR A 121 -5.16 19.18 -1.45
CA TYR A 121 -6.48 18.78 -0.94
C TYR A 121 -6.57 17.27 -0.81
N ASN A 122 -7.07 16.80 0.34
CA ASN A 122 -7.25 15.37 0.62
C ASN A 122 -8.68 15.07 1.10
N CYS A 123 -9.44 14.29 0.32
CA CYS A 123 -10.79 13.81 0.65
C CYS A 123 -10.80 12.66 1.68
N MET A 124 -9.67 12.00 1.92
CA MET A 124 -9.55 10.82 2.80
C MET A 124 -9.73 11.17 4.29
N GLY A 125 -9.55 12.44 4.66
CA GLY A 125 -9.71 12.92 6.03
C GLY A 125 -11.16 13.17 6.49
N SER A 126 -12.17 12.73 5.71
CA SER A 126 -13.57 13.13 5.91
C SER A 126 -13.73 14.67 5.83
N SER A 127 -14.74 15.26 6.48
CA SER A 127 -15.03 16.70 6.45
C SER A 127 -14.01 17.60 7.18
N ASN A 128 -12.80 17.12 7.49
CA ASN A 128 -11.80 17.89 8.23
C ASN A 128 -10.55 18.18 7.37
N PRO A 129 -10.56 19.27 6.58
CA PRO A 129 -9.42 19.65 5.77
C PRO A 129 -8.44 20.46 6.63
N ASP A 130 -7.66 19.79 7.47
CA ASP A 130 -6.47 20.43 8.04
C ASP A 130 -5.64 20.98 6.88
N THR A 131 -5.07 22.17 7.05
CA THR A 131 -4.28 22.85 6.03
C THR A 131 -2.84 23.07 6.49
N LEU A 132 -1.91 22.71 5.62
CA LEU A 132 -0.49 22.93 5.85
C LEU A 132 -0.18 24.44 5.80
N ALA A 133 0.63 24.92 6.74
CA ALA A 133 1.13 26.28 6.73
C ALA A 133 2.02 26.54 5.50
N LYS A 134 1.92 27.78 5.00
CA LYS A 134 2.88 28.31 4.03
C LYS A 134 4.27 28.27 4.59
N LYS A 135 5.28 28.27 3.73
CA LYS A 135 6.66 28.45 4.16
C LYS A 135 6.85 29.81 4.83
N SER A 136 6.31 30.89 4.24
CA SER A 136 6.42 32.23 4.82
C SER A 136 5.07 32.77 5.28
N ASN A 137 4.90 32.99 6.59
CA ASN A 137 3.67 33.53 7.18
C ASN A 137 3.94 34.92 7.77
N ALA A 138 3.07 35.90 7.47
CA ALA A 138 3.28 37.29 7.91
C ALA A 138 2.85 37.53 9.36
N SER A 139 1.95 36.70 9.88
CA SER A 139 1.44 36.77 11.26
C SER A 139 0.96 35.39 11.73
N GLU A 140 0.74 35.24 13.03
CA GLU A 140 0.18 34.01 13.62
C GLU A 140 -1.21 33.66 13.07
N THR A 141 -1.97 34.67 12.60
CA THR A 141 -3.27 34.49 11.94
C THR A 141 -3.12 33.92 10.52
N ASP A 142 -1.99 34.19 9.85
CA ASP A 142 -1.71 33.67 8.51
C ASP A 142 -1.15 32.24 8.52
N PHE A 143 -0.63 31.81 9.68
CA PHE A 143 -0.15 30.45 9.89
C PHE A 143 -1.36 29.51 9.96
N ASN A 144 -1.46 28.56 9.03
CA ASN A 144 -2.60 27.63 8.95
C ASN A 144 -2.62 26.61 10.11
N ASP A 145 -3.32 25.48 9.94
CA ASP A 145 -3.62 24.54 11.03
C ASP A 145 -2.37 23.83 11.56
N LYS A 146 -1.39 23.52 10.71
CA LYS A 146 -0.19 22.77 11.08
C LYS A 146 1.04 23.25 10.34
N GLY A 147 2.19 23.27 11.01
CA GLY A 147 3.47 23.26 10.32
C GLY A 147 3.82 21.85 9.86
N VAL A 148 5.00 21.67 9.25
CA VAL A 148 5.39 20.36 8.73
C VAL A 148 5.46 19.29 9.82
N ALA A 149 5.99 19.59 11.01
CA ALA A 149 6.02 18.60 12.10
C ALA A 149 4.63 18.09 12.49
N GLY A 150 3.64 18.99 12.63
CA GLY A 150 2.25 18.58 12.87
C GLY A 150 1.64 17.86 11.66
N TRP A 151 2.08 18.20 10.45
CA TRP A 151 1.67 17.49 9.22
C TRP A 151 2.24 16.06 9.19
N ILE A 152 3.47 15.84 9.66
CA ILE A 152 4.06 14.51 9.83
C ILE A 152 3.21 13.69 10.78
N GLN A 153 2.89 14.24 11.96
CA GLN A 153 2.01 13.59 12.93
C GLN A 153 0.63 13.27 12.35
N ARG A 154 0.09 14.16 11.54
CA ARG A 154 -1.22 13.98 10.90
C ARG A 154 -1.22 12.87 9.84
N CYS A 155 -0.12 12.70 9.10
CA CYS A 155 -0.09 11.90 7.88
C CYS A 155 0.82 10.66 7.98
N SER A 156 1.46 10.40 9.11
CA SER A 156 2.36 9.25 9.31
C SER A 156 1.70 7.89 9.05
N GLY A 157 0.42 7.71 9.41
CA GLY A 157 -0.32 6.49 9.09
C GLY A 157 -0.60 6.29 7.59
N CYS A 158 -0.43 7.33 6.77
CA CYS A 158 -0.61 7.26 5.31
C CYS A 158 0.69 7.56 4.54
N HIS A 159 1.83 7.66 5.22
CA HIS A 159 3.10 8.06 4.63
C HIS A 159 4.28 7.33 5.28
N MET A 160 5.12 6.75 4.44
CA MET A 160 6.14 5.78 4.83
C MET A 160 7.48 6.44 5.16
N GLY A 161 7.50 7.68 5.66
CA GLY A 161 8.74 8.46 5.83
C GLY A 161 9.32 8.96 4.50
N GLY A 162 10.53 9.50 4.50
CA GLY A 162 11.14 10.04 3.28
C GLY A 162 10.57 11.40 2.84
N GLY A 163 11.08 11.93 1.73
CA GLY A 163 10.59 13.17 1.11
C GLY A 163 10.43 14.32 2.09
N TRP A 164 9.20 14.84 2.22
CA TRP A 164 8.86 15.97 3.10
C TRP A 164 8.87 15.64 4.60
N MET A 165 9.04 14.38 4.98
CA MET A 165 9.30 14.03 6.38
C MET A 165 10.79 14.10 6.74
N GLU A 166 11.67 14.25 5.74
CA GLU A 166 13.12 14.42 5.92
C GLU A 166 13.59 15.84 5.60
N LYS A 167 13.09 16.42 4.52
CA LYS A 167 13.64 17.64 3.91
C LYS A 167 12.61 18.76 3.88
N ASP A 168 13.07 19.97 4.17
CA ASP A 168 12.29 21.19 4.00
C ASP A 168 12.00 21.50 2.53
N ARG A 169 11.18 22.52 2.26
CA ARG A 169 10.82 22.91 0.89
C ARG A 169 12.00 23.44 0.04
N ASN A 170 13.19 23.60 0.62
CA ASN A 170 14.44 23.89 -0.10
C ASN A 170 15.32 22.65 -0.30
N GLY A 171 14.86 21.46 0.12
CA GLY A 171 15.61 20.21 0.04
C GLY A 171 16.64 20.03 1.16
N ILE A 172 16.63 20.85 2.20
CA ILE A 172 17.56 20.76 3.34
C ILE A 172 16.96 19.85 4.41
N ARG A 173 17.74 18.90 4.95
CA ARG A 173 17.25 18.03 6.02
C ARG A 173 16.93 18.86 7.27
N TYR A 174 15.73 18.71 7.84
CA TYR A 174 15.22 19.62 8.87
C TYR A 174 16.15 19.76 10.08
N ASP A 175 16.70 18.63 10.54
CA ASP A 175 17.58 18.54 11.68
C ASP A 175 19.03 18.91 11.36
N GLN A 176 19.35 19.36 10.15
CA GLN A 176 20.65 19.93 9.79
C GLN A 176 20.65 21.46 9.83
N THR A 177 19.48 22.08 9.75
CA THR A 177 19.32 23.54 9.84
C THR A 177 19.64 24.05 11.25
N ASP A 178 20.30 25.21 11.33
CA ASP A 178 20.51 25.92 12.60
C ASP A 178 19.19 26.63 13.00
N PRO A 179 18.56 26.25 14.12
CA PRO A 179 17.29 26.85 14.55
C PRO A 179 17.35 28.38 14.68
N ALA A 180 18.51 28.94 15.02
CA ALA A 180 18.68 30.39 15.18
C ALA A 180 18.60 31.17 13.85
N THR A 181 18.74 30.48 12.72
CA THR A 181 18.69 31.06 11.37
C THR A 181 17.32 31.01 10.73
N VAL A 182 16.38 30.27 11.33
CA VAL A 182 15.02 30.08 10.83
C VAL A 182 14.21 31.37 10.98
N ALA A 183 13.51 31.75 9.92
CA ALA A 183 12.60 32.88 9.97
C ALA A 183 11.42 32.60 10.92
N HIS A 184 11.00 33.61 11.69
CA HIS A 184 9.84 33.47 12.56
C HIS A 184 8.59 33.08 11.75
N LEU A 185 7.85 32.08 12.24
CA LEU A 185 6.66 31.51 11.58
C LEU A 185 6.94 30.83 10.23
N ASP A 186 8.17 30.33 10.01
CA ASP A 186 8.42 29.45 8.87
C ASP A 186 7.65 28.13 9.04
N GLY A 187 6.72 27.82 8.12
CA GLY A 187 5.86 26.63 8.21
C GLY A 187 6.59 25.29 8.16
N ASP A 188 7.86 25.28 7.71
CA ASP A 188 8.72 24.10 7.75
C ASP A 188 9.30 23.84 9.15
N TYR A 189 9.40 24.87 9.99
CA TYR A 189 10.15 24.82 11.26
C TYR A 189 9.34 25.26 12.48
N PHE A 190 8.19 25.89 12.30
CA PHE A 190 7.23 26.19 13.35
C PHE A 190 6.04 25.25 13.24
N ASN A 191 5.40 24.94 14.36
CA ASN A 191 4.19 24.14 14.40
C ASN A 191 3.16 24.76 15.34
N ARG A 192 1.88 24.56 14.99
CA ARG A 192 0.73 24.98 15.78
C ARG A 192 0.25 23.83 16.66
N GLY A 193 -0.10 24.12 17.91
CA GLY A 193 -0.59 23.12 18.87
C GLY A 193 0.52 22.40 19.63
N THR A 194 1.76 22.87 19.57
CA THR A 194 2.90 22.30 20.31
C THR A 194 3.74 23.38 20.97
N ASP A 195 4.39 23.05 22.09
CA ASP A 195 5.31 23.94 22.81
C ASP A 195 6.75 23.86 22.26
N GLU A 196 7.68 24.62 22.87
CA GLU A 196 9.11 24.60 22.52
C GLU A 196 9.83 23.26 22.80
N ASN A 197 9.20 22.33 23.50
CA ASN A 197 9.74 21.00 23.80
C ASN A 197 9.10 19.91 22.93
N ASN A 198 8.37 20.30 21.87
CA ASN A 198 7.58 19.44 20.99
C ASN A 198 6.44 18.72 21.70
N GLN A 199 5.95 19.22 22.83
CA GLN A 199 4.83 18.62 23.56
C GLN A 199 3.50 19.24 23.14
N PRO A 200 2.37 18.48 23.20
CA PRO A 200 1.05 19.02 22.92
C PRO A 200 0.75 20.27 23.76
N ALA A 201 0.20 21.29 23.10
CA ALA A 201 -0.16 22.57 23.70
C ALA A 201 -1.52 23.06 23.17
N SER A 202 -1.98 24.23 23.61
CA SER A 202 -3.19 24.85 23.06
C SER A 202 -3.03 25.07 21.55
N ILE A 203 -4.12 24.92 20.78
CA ILE A 203 -4.16 25.16 19.32
C ILE A 203 -3.76 26.59 18.93
N ASP A 204 -3.83 27.54 19.85
CA ASP A 204 -3.36 28.92 19.61
C ASP A 204 -1.84 29.08 19.76
N THR A 205 -1.15 28.05 20.27
CA THR A 205 0.29 28.06 20.49
C THR A 205 1.02 27.76 19.19
N ILE A 206 1.89 28.67 18.76
CA ILE A 206 2.80 28.45 17.62
C ILE A 206 4.24 28.55 18.14
N LYS A 207 4.99 27.45 18.03
CA LYS A 207 6.38 27.39 18.49
C LYS A 207 7.26 26.74 17.44
N GLN A 208 8.55 27.10 17.50
CA GLN A 208 9.54 26.44 16.68
C GLN A 208 9.69 24.99 17.15
N TRP A 209 9.62 24.06 16.21
CA TRP A 209 9.81 22.64 16.46
C TRP A 209 11.29 22.32 16.61
N ASP A 210 11.64 21.56 17.65
CA ASP A 210 12.99 21.09 17.87
C ASP A 210 13.27 19.85 17.02
N TRP A 211 13.78 20.07 15.82
CA TRP A 211 14.22 19.02 14.90
C TRP A 211 15.49 18.29 15.37
N LYS A 212 16.33 18.91 16.21
CA LYS A 212 17.51 18.23 16.78
C LYS A 212 17.08 17.20 17.83
N LYS A 213 15.99 17.50 18.56
CA LYS A 213 15.37 16.57 19.51
C LYS A 213 14.54 15.50 18.83
N SER A 214 13.74 15.80 17.82
CA SER A 214 12.88 14.80 17.17
C SER A 214 13.61 13.94 16.14
N GLY A 215 14.60 14.53 15.45
CA GLY A 215 15.15 13.98 14.22
C GLY A 215 14.12 14.05 13.09
N VAL A 216 14.36 13.29 12.03
CA VAL A 216 13.48 13.21 10.85
C VAL A 216 12.95 11.79 10.65
N VAL A 217 11.87 11.64 9.88
CA VAL A 217 11.35 10.32 9.52
C VAL A 217 12.00 9.88 8.20
N GLU A 218 13.04 9.06 8.29
CA GLU A 218 13.59 8.37 7.12
C GLU A 218 12.56 7.40 6.51
N ALA A 219 12.75 7.05 5.24
CA ALA A 219 11.93 6.09 4.52
C ALA A 219 11.92 4.73 5.24
N ASP A 220 10.73 4.24 5.52
CA ASP A 220 10.46 2.99 6.20
C ASP A 220 10.27 1.89 5.16
N CYS A 221 11.39 1.33 4.68
CA CYS A 221 11.39 0.30 3.65
C CYS A 221 10.59 -0.95 4.06
N PHE A 222 10.49 -1.25 5.37
CA PHE A 222 9.84 -2.46 5.86
C PHE A 222 8.31 -2.37 5.82
N LEU A 223 7.71 -1.18 5.75
CA LEU A 223 6.27 -1.08 5.45
C LEU A 223 5.90 -1.67 4.09
N CYS A 224 6.85 -1.69 3.15
CA CYS A 224 6.66 -2.32 1.83
C CYS A 224 7.27 -3.72 1.74
N HIS A 225 8.35 -3.98 2.48
CA HIS A 225 9.15 -5.20 2.32
C HIS A 225 9.05 -6.20 3.48
N ALA A 226 8.32 -5.90 4.55
CA ALA A 226 8.00 -6.89 5.57
C ALA A 226 6.70 -7.64 5.22
N ASP A 227 6.71 -8.95 5.44
CA ASP A 227 5.48 -9.75 5.46
C ASP A 227 4.78 -9.53 6.80
N PHE A 228 3.68 -8.78 6.77
CA PHE A 228 2.91 -8.43 7.96
C PHE A 228 2.36 -9.67 8.67
N THR A 229 2.04 -10.73 7.92
CA THR A 229 1.52 -11.99 8.48
C THR A 229 2.58 -12.80 9.22
N ALA A 230 3.86 -12.54 8.93
CA ALA A 230 5.01 -13.20 9.55
C ALA A 230 5.57 -12.45 10.76
N LEU A 231 5.05 -11.26 11.08
CA LEU A 231 5.46 -10.50 12.25
C LEU A 231 5.11 -11.25 13.54
N ILE A 232 5.97 -11.12 14.56
CA ILE A 232 5.83 -11.83 15.84
C ILE A 232 5.98 -10.89 17.02
N LYS A 233 5.43 -11.30 18.16
CA LYS A 233 5.60 -10.63 19.45
C LYS A 233 6.55 -11.43 20.30
N THR A 234 7.68 -10.85 20.69
CA THR A 234 8.66 -11.52 21.56
C THR A 234 8.67 -10.99 22.99
N ASP A 235 8.22 -9.75 23.20
CA ASP A 235 8.05 -9.19 24.54
C ASP A 235 6.78 -9.78 25.21
N PRO A 236 6.92 -10.49 26.36
CA PRO A 236 5.79 -11.02 27.11
C PRO A 236 4.73 -9.97 27.50
N GLN A 237 5.14 -8.70 27.63
CA GLN A 237 4.24 -7.59 27.98
C GLN A 237 3.25 -7.25 26.85
N LEU A 238 3.55 -7.63 25.60
CA LEU A 238 2.63 -7.50 24.46
C LEU A 238 1.80 -8.75 24.19
N THR A 239 2.16 -9.88 24.81
CA THR A 239 1.46 -11.16 24.64
C THR A 239 0.36 -11.36 25.69
N VAL A 240 -0.50 -10.35 25.88
CA VAL A 240 -1.65 -10.46 26.78
C VAL A 240 -2.87 -11.03 26.03
N ALA A 241 -3.81 -11.62 26.75
CA ALA A 241 -5.00 -12.21 26.11
C ALA A 241 -5.84 -11.13 25.43
N ASN A 242 -6.25 -11.36 24.18
CA ASN A 242 -7.04 -10.44 23.34
C ASN A 242 -6.34 -9.12 22.96
N SER A 243 -5.02 -9.04 23.06
CA SER A 243 -4.23 -7.97 22.43
C SER A 243 -4.29 -8.09 20.90
N ASP A 244 -4.07 -6.98 20.19
CA ASP A 244 -3.99 -6.96 18.74
C ASP A 244 -2.80 -7.77 18.20
N ASP A 245 -2.72 -7.90 16.87
CA ASP A 245 -1.65 -8.68 16.25
C ASP A 245 -0.31 -7.91 16.25
N ALA A 246 0.75 -8.56 15.76
CA ALA A 246 2.10 -7.96 15.78
C ALA A 246 2.23 -6.74 14.86
N PHE A 247 1.44 -6.66 13.80
CA PHE A 247 1.44 -5.52 12.88
C PHE A 247 0.77 -4.31 13.52
N ASP A 248 -0.41 -4.51 14.13
CA ASP A 248 -1.13 -3.44 14.82
C ASP A 248 -0.29 -2.80 15.94
N HIS A 249 0.41 -3.62 16.75
CA HIS A 249 1.37 -3.09 17.73
C HIS A 249 2.52 -2.31 17.09
N ALA A 250 3.01 -2.74 15.91
CA ALA A 250 4.08 -2.04 15.20
C ALA A 250 3.59 -0.68 14.68
N ASP A 251 2.36 -0.62 14.18
CA ASP A 251 1.73 0.62 13.72
C ASP A 251 1.48 1.60 14.87
N ASP A 252 0.94 1.13 15.99
CA ASP A 252 0.72 1.94 17.20
C ASP A 252 2.03 2.45 17.81
N LEU A 253 3.05 1.59 17.90
CA LEU A 253 4.39 1.99 18.34
C LEU A 253 4.94 3.08 17.42
N ARG A 254 4.86 2.88 16.10
CA ARG A 254 5.34 3.85 15.11
C ARG A 254 4.58 5.18 15.19
N ASN A 255 3.26 5.15 15.05
CA ASN A 255 2.46 6.34 14.81
C ASN A 255 2.09 7.05 16.12
N THR A 256 1.62 6.31 17.12
CA THR A 256 1.15 6.91 18.37
C THR A 256 2.30 7.15 19.34
N MET A 257 3.16 6.16 19.59
CA MET A 257 4.17 6.31 20.65
C MET A 257 5.39 7.10 20.18
N LEU A 258 5.82 6.91 18.94
CA LEU A 258 7.02 7.54 18.41
C LEU A 258 6.71 8.81 17.63
N ILE A 259 5.84 8.78 16.62
CA ILE A 259 5.54 9.98 15.82
C ILE A 259 4.77 11.02 16.66
N ASP A 260 3.64 10.69 17.26
CA ASP A 260 2.89 11.66 18.08
C ASP A 260 3.67 12.08 19.34
N GLY A 261 4.51 11.18 19.88
CA GLY A 261 5.46 11.47 20.95
C GLY A 261 6.64 12.39 20.56
N GLY A 262 6.80 12.71 19.26
CA GLY A 262 7.85 13.60 18.76
C GLY A 262 9.23 12.94 18.61
N TYR A 263 9.31 11.61 18.53
CA TYR A 263 10.52 10.81 18.32
C TYR A 263 10.63 10.34 16.86
N PHE A 264 10.59 11.26 15.91
CA PHE A 264 10.52 10.97 14.47
C PHE A 264 11.59 10.01 13.95
N ASN A 265 12.84 10.14 14.40
CA ASN A 265 13.92 9.26 13.93
C ASN A 265 13.84 7.81 14.42
N TYR A 266 12.92 7.48 15.34
CA TYR A 266 12.67 6.12 15.78
C TYR A 266 11.61 5.39 14.95
N ALA A 267 10.84 6.08 14.09
CA ALA A 267 9.70 5.50 13.38
C ALA A 267 10.05 4.21 12.64
N GLY A 268 11.10 4.22 11.81
CA GLY A 268 11.55 3.02 11.08
C GLY A 268 12.19 1.93 11.95
N THR A 269 12.43 2.20 13.24
CA THR A 269 12.91 1.20 14.21
C THR A 269 11.75 0.37 14.78
N ALA A 270 10.52 0.89 14.76
CA ALA A 270 9.34 0.26 15.38
C ALA A 270 9.12 -1.18 14.86
N ILE A 271 9.04 -1.34 13.55
CA ILE A 271 8.78 -2.65 12.91
C ILE A 271 9.90 -3.67 13.16
N LEU A 272 11.12 -3.24 13.49
CA LEU A 272 12.24 -4.14 13.79
C LEU A 272 12.04 -4.91 15.11
N GLU A 273 11.19 -4.41 16.01
CA GLU A 273 10.78 -5.15 17.20
C GLU A 273 9.97 -6.40 16.87
N PHE A 274 9.22 -6.37 15.76
CA PHE A 274 8.26 -7.40 15.38
C PHE A 274 8.71 -8.26 14.20
N LEU A 275 9.70 -7.79 13.44
CA LEU A 275 10.23 -8.47 12.26
C LEU A 275 10.87 -9.81 12.62
N ASN A 276 10.19 -10.90 12.25
CA ASN A 276 10.69 -12.26 12.50
C ASN A 276 11.85 -12.60 11.57
N LEU A 277 13.02 -12.82 12.16
CA LEU A 277 14.24 -13.20 11.41
C LEU A 277 14.33 -14.70 11.13
N ASN A 278 13.36 -15.50 11.57
CA ASN A 278 13.39 -16.93 11.37
C ASN A 278 13.03 -17.31 9.93
N ASN A 279 14.00 -17.79 9.19
CA ASN A 279 13.85 -18.31 7.84
C ASN A 279 13.73 -19.85 7.80
N THR A 280 13.33 -20.47 8.92
CA THR A 280 13.17 -21.92 9.04
C THR A 280 11.79 -22.28 9.58
N ALA A 281 11.34 -23.51 9.32
CA ALA A 281 10.07 -24.01 9.86
C ALA A 281 10.10 -24.31 11.37
N ASP A 282 11.19 -24.02 12.09
CA ASP A 282 11.35 -24.29 13.51
C ASP A 282 11.03 -23.02 14.35
N PRO A 283 9.87 -22.94 15.02
CA PRO A 283 9.48 -21.77 15.79
C PRO A 283 10.43 -21.46 16.96
N ALA A 284 11.25 -22.42 17.40
CA ALA A 284 12.26 -22.18 18.45
C ALA A 284 13.37 -21.21 18.00
N LYS A 285 13.46 -20.93 16.69
CA LYS A 285 14.39 -19.94 16.12
C LYS A 285 13.77 -18.56 15.90
N ASN A 286 12.48 -18.38 16.22
CA ASN A 286 11.83 -17.08 16.18
C ASN A 286 12.58 -16.07 17.03
N LYS A 287 12.94 -14.95 16.42
CA LYS A 287 13.63 -13.83 17.07
C LYS A 287 13.47 -12.57 16.24
N THR A 288 13.54 -11.44 16.91
CA THR A 288 13.48 -10.10 16.33
C THR A 288 14.78 -9.35 16.64
N LEU A 289 14.94 -8.16 16.07
CA LEU A 289 16.19 -7.39 16.16
C LEU A 289 16.37 -6.68 17.50
N LEU A 290 15.29 -6.27 18.14
CA LEU A 290 15.30 -5.51 19.39
C LEU A 290 13.94 -5.60 20.10
N ASN A 291 13.89 -5.06 21.32
CA ASN A 291 12.64 -4.64 21.96
C ASN A 291 12.80 -3.22 22.50
N PHE A 292 11.74 -2.41 22.42
CA PHE A 292 11.67 -1.13 23.12
C PHE A 292 11.49 -1.35 24.63
N ASP A 293 12.23 -0.64 25.46
CA ASP A 293 12.02 -0.67 26.91
C ASP A 293 10.70 0.04 27.26
N ARG A 294 9.87 -0.58 28.09
CA ARG A 294 8.51 -0.13 28.40
C ARG A 294 8.11 -0.38 29.85
N ASP A 295 7.18 0.43 30.34
CA ASP A 295 6.56 0.29 31.66
C ASP A 295 5.03 0.24 31.53
N THR A 296 4.46 -0.93 31.83
CA THR A 296 3.01 -1.16 31.84
C THR A 296 2.31 -0.62 33.10
N ALA A 297 3.07 -0.20 34.11
CA ALA A 297 2.54 0.37 35.35
C ALA A 297 2.57 1.92 35.36
N SER A 298 3.07 2.54 34.29
CA SER A 298 3.17 3.99 34.17
C SER A 298 1.79 4.66 34.19
N GLU A 299 1.69 5.79 34.87
CA GLU A 299 0.48 6.65 34.82
C GLU A 299 0.31 7.32 33.45
N ASP A 300 1.40 7.42 32.68
CA ASP A 300 1.44 7.96 31.31
C ASP A 300 1.22 6.87 30.25
N ALA A 301 0.81 5.67 30.66
CA ALA A 301 0.57 4.56 29.75
C ALA A 301 -0.51 4.93 28.72
N VAL A 302 -0.15 4.88 27.44
CA VAL A 302 -1.06 5.21 26.34
C VAL A 302 -2.03 4.04 26.16
N HIS A 303 -3.31 4.34 25.99
CA HIS A 303 -4.34 3.34 25.69
C HIS A 303 -4.73 3.43 24.22
N THR A 304 -4.34 2.42 23.44
CA THR A 304 -4.74 2.25 22.04
C THR A 304 -5.60 0.99 21.94
N GLY A 305 -6.88 1.13 21.61
CA GLY A 305 -7.75 -0.02 21.30
C GLY A 305 -7.66 -1.22 22.24
N SER A 306 -7.29 -2.38 21.69
CA SER A 306 -7.16 -3.67 22.39
C SER A 306 -5.78 -3.88 23.00
N ASP A 307 -4.85 -2.95 22.78
CA ASP A 307 -3.45 -3.11 23.16
C ASP A 307 -3.21 -2.91 24.66
N PRO A 308 -2.20 -3.62 25.23
CA PRO A 308 -1.80 -3.39 26.60
C PRO A 308 -1.31 -1.96 26.73
N SER A 309 -1.81 -1.23 27.73
CA SER A 309 -1.35 0.12 27.99
C SER A 309 0.08 0.11 28.51
N TYR A 310 0.98 0.85 27.85
CA TYR A 310 2.35 1.07 28.32
C TYR A 310 2.87 2.45 27.94
N ALA A 311 3.91 2.87 28.66
CA ALA A 311 4.74 4.01 28.29
C ALA A 311 6.14 3.52 27.91
N LEU A 312 6.78 4.16 26.94
CA LEU A 312 8.17 3.89 26.60
C LEU A 312 9.11 4.45 27.67
N ASN A 313 10.04 3.63 28.13
CA ASN A 313 11.10 4.09 29.01
C ASN A 313 12.10 4.95 28.22
N LEU A 314 12.45 6.11 28.76
CA LEU A 314 13.41 7.02 28.15
C LEU A 314 14.79 6.85 28.81
N ASN A 315 15.84 6.88 28.00
CA ASN A 315 17.22 6.91 28.47
C ASN A 315 17.59 8.29 29.04
N ALA A 316 18.82 8.43 29.55
CA ALA A 316 19.31 9.67 30.16
C ALA A 316 19.27 10.92 29.25
N ASN A 317 19.16 10.74 27.93
CA ASN A 317 19.04 11.81 26.94
C ASN A 317 17.58 12.10 26.55
N GLY A 318 16.61 11.52 27.25
CA GLY A 318 15.19 11.69 26.95
C GLY A 318 14.77 11.05 25.64
N LYS A 319 15.40 9.93 25.24
CA LYS A 319 15.09 9.18 24.02
C LYS A 319 14.60 7.78 24.36
N PRO A 320 13.72 7.15 23.56
CA PRO A 320 13.30 5.77 23.77
C PRO A 320 14.49 4.83 23.96
N ALA A 321 14.46 4.03 25.02
CA ALA A 321 15.50 3.05 25.31
C ALA A 321 15.26 1.77 24.49
N LEU A 322 16.32 1.27 23.87
CA LEU A 322 16.29 0.10 22.98
C LEU A 322 17.14 -1.02 23.56
N ASN A 323 16.62 -2.25 23.51
CA ASN A 323 17.32 -3.47 23.89
C ASN A 323 17.60 -4.31 22.64
N TRP A 324 18.75 -4.08 22.00
CA TRP A 324 19.16 -4.82 20.80
C TRP A 324 19.48 -6.30 21.11
N ASN A 325 18.97 -7.20 20.26
CA ASN A 325 19.21 -8.63 20.36
C ASN A 325 20.52 -9.01 19.68
N VAL A 326 21.60 -9.13 20.45
CA VAL A 326 22.93 -9.51 19.93
C VAL A 326 22.91 -10.85 19.18
N ASN A 327 22.03 -11.79 19.55
CA ASN A 327 21.92 -13.11 18.91
C ASN A 327 21.20 -13.08 17.54
N ALA A 328 20.67 -11.92 17.13
CA ALA A 328 20.16 -11.69 15.79
C ALA A 328 21.29 -11.49 14.76
N PHE A 329 22.50 -11.16 15.21
CA PHE A 329 23.63 -10.84 14.37
C PHE A 329 24.62 -12.02 14.28
N ASP A 330 25.26 -12.17 13.12
CA ASP A 330 26.33 -13.13 12.89
C ASP A 330 27.67 -12.67 13.54
N GLU A 331 28.71 -13.49 13.40
CA GLU A 331 30.04 -13.19 13.95
C GLU A 331 30.69 -11.93 13.36
N LYS A 332 30.16 -11.40 12.25
CA LYS A 332 30.61 -10.17 11.60
C LYS A 332 29.71 -8.97 11.95
N GLY A 333 28.75 -9.14 12.85
CA GLY A 333 27.79 -8.10 13.20
C GLY A 333 26.78 -7.83 12.08
N LYS A 334 26.42 -8.84 11.29
CA LYS A 334 25.44 -8.69 10.20
C LYS A 334 24.20 -9.54 10.45
N VAL A 335 23.07 -9.14 9.88
CA VAL A 335 21.80 -9.87 9.96
C VAL A 335 21.28 -10.21 8.58
N GLU A 336 20.78 -11.43 8.43
CA GLU A 336 19.98 -11.86 7.28
C GLU A 336 18.51 -11.59 7.59
N ILE A 337 17.81 -10.91 6.69
CA ILE A 337 16.44 -10.46 6.91
C ILE A 337 15.53 -11.09 5.85
N PRO A 338 14.47 -11.82 6.24
CA PRO A 338 13.43 -12.24 5.31
C PRO A 338 12.65 -11.00 4.83
N MET A 339 12.63 -10.77 3.52
CA MET A 339 11.96 -9.60 2.93
C MET A 339 11.09 -10.03 1.75
N LEU A 340 9.94 -9.39 1.62
CA LEU A 340 9.14 -9.46 0.41
C LEU A 340 9.90 -8.80 -0.73
N ARG A 341 10.03 -9.52 -1.84
CA ARG A 341 10.64 -8.99 -3.05
C ARG A 341 9.74 -7.96 -3.72
N PHE A 342 8.45 -8.29 -3.80
CA PHE A 342 7.40 -7.39 -4.23
C PHE A 342 6.45 -7.21 -3.04
N PRO A 343 6.06 -5.98 -2.68
CA PRO A 343 5.12 -5.75 -1.58
C PRO A 343 3.82 -6.51 -1.82
N GLU A 344 3.27 -7.12 -0.78
CA GLU A 344 1.96 -7.75 -0.88
C GLU A 344 0.84 -6.70 -0.93
N ASN A 345 -0.37 -7.16 -1.21
CA ASN A 345 -1.53 -6.28 -1.22
C ASN A 345 -1.74 -5.62 0.14
N GLU A 346 -1.52 -6.34 1.23
CA GLU A 346 -1.64 -5.88 2.61
C GLU A 346 -0.73 -4.68 2.88
N ASN A 347 0.51 -4.71 2.37
CA ASN A 347 1.43 -3.58 2.46
C ASN A 347 0.87 -2.31 1.78
N CYS A 348 0.25 -2.48 0.60
CA CYS A 348 -0.38 -1.39 -0.13
C CYS A 348 -1.64 -0.89 0.60
N MET A 349 -2.45 -1.84 1.08
CA MET A 349 -3.74 -1.61 1.71
C MET A 349 -3.64 -0.99 3.09
N ASN A 350 -2.48 -1.05 3.74
CA ASN A 350 -2.18 -0.29 4.95
C ASN A 350 -2.56 1.20 4.80
N CYS A 351 -2.24 1.80 3.65
CA CYS A 351 -2.59 3.21 3.36
C CYS A 351 -3.78 3.35 2.39
N HIS A 352 -4.06 2.33 1.56
CA HIS A 352 -5.08 2.39 0.50
C HIS A 352 -6.43 1.75 0.87
N SER A 353 -6.62 1.29 2.11
CA SER A 353 -7.91 0.75 2.57
C SER A 353 -9.00 1.82 2.63
N THR A 354 -10.17 1.50 2.08
CA THR A 354 -11.38 2.30 2.30
C THR A 354 -12.53 1.41 2.73
N SER A 355 -12.93 1.56 4.00
CA SER A 355 -14.19 1.11 4.60
C SER A 355 -14.80 -0.17 3.99
N ASN A 356 -14.00 -1.23 3.82
CA ASN A 356 -14.38 -2.61 3.43
C ASN A 356 -14.07 -3.08 1.98
N SER A 357 -13.25 -2.40 1.16
CA SER A 357 -12.80 -2.97 -0.13
C SER A 357 -11.44 -2.45 -0.61
N ARG A 358 -10.74 -3.25 -1.43
CA ARG A 358 -9.51 -2.85 -2.12
C ARG A 358 -9.84 -1.79 -3.19
N ARG A 359 -9.17 -0.64 -3.16
CA ARG A 359 -9.31 0.35 -4.24
C ARG A 359 -8.58 -0.18 -5.47
N GLY A 360 -9.32 -0.41 -6.57
CA GLY A 360 -8.73 -0.57 -7.90
C GLY A 360 -8.69 -1.99 -8.48
N PHE A 361 -9.11 -3.01 -7.73
CA PHE A 361 -9.25 -4.39 -8.22
C PHE A 361 -10.72 -4.73 -8.47
N TYR A 362 -11.36 -4.02 -9.41
CA TYR A 362 -12.76 -4.31 -9.73
C TYR A 362 -12.84 -5.45 -10.75
N GLY A 363 -13.34 -6.59 -10.32
CA GLY A 363 -13.78 -7.66 -11.22
C GLY A 363 -15.27 -7.91 -11.18
N PHE A 364 -15.62 -9.03 -11.80
CA PHE A 364 -16.91 -9.29 -12.43
C PHE A 364 -17.37 -10.73 -12.15
N GLY A 365 -18.68 -10.94 -12.19
CA GLY A 365 -19.30 -12.27 -12.15
C GLY A 365 -19.57 -12.80 -10.74
N GLU A 366 -20.09 -14.03 -10.65
CA GLU A 366 -20.43 -14.68 -9.37
C GLU A 366 -19.22 -14.73 -8.41
N ASP A 367 -18.02 -14.92 -8.96
CA ASP A 367 -16.74 -14.92 -8.22
C ASP A 367 -16.47 -13.59 -7.49
N ALA A 368 -16.89 -12.46 -8.05
CA ALA A 368 -16.71 -11.11 -7.49
C ALA A 368 -17.81 -10.68 -6.51
N THR A 369 -18.63 -11.62 -6.04
CA THR A 369 -19.62 -11.36 -5.01
C THR A 369 -18.93 -11.37 -3.64
N PRO A 370 -19.24 -10.41 -2.73
CA PRO A 370 -18.76 -10.45 -1.36
C PRO A 370 -19.04 -11.81 -0.73
N THR A 371 -17.99 -12.54 -0.39
CA THR A 371 -18.14 -13.74 0.44
C THR A 371 -18.41 -13.26 1.85
N LEU A 372 -19.45 -13.77 2.50
CA LEU A 372 -19.79 -13.40 3.87
C LEU A 372 -19.29 -14.49 4.82
N ASP A 373 -18.83 -14.09 6.00
CA ASP A 373 -18.51 -15.01 7.10
C ASP A 373 -19.78 -15.55 7.79
N GLU A 374 -19.59 -16.32 8.86
CA GLU A 374 -20.67 -16.94 9.63
C GLU A 374 -21.64 -15.91 10.26
N ASP A 375 -21.17 -14.68 10.48
CA ASP A 375 -21.94 -13.57 11.06
C ASP A 375 -22.55 -12.64 10.00
N GLY A 376 -22.36 -12.95 8.71
CA GLY A 376 -22.88 -12.17 7.59
C GLY A 376 -22.06 -10.93 7.26
N ILE A 377 -20.82 -10.85 7.75
CA ILE A 377 -19.88 -9.77 7.46
C ILE A 377 -19.06 -10.15 6.21
N PRO A 378 -18.85 -9.24 5.24
CA PRO A 378 -17.97 -9.51 4.12
C PRO A 378 -16.56 -9.90 4.58
N ILE A 379 -16.07 -11.04 4.12
CA ILE A 379 -14.68 -11.47 4.27
C ILE A 379 -13.79 -10.44 3.57
N GLU A 380 -12.72 -10.00 4.22
CA GLU A 380 -11.74 -9.09 3.61
C GLU A 380 -10.98 -9.79 2.47
N ASP A 381 -10.65 -9.06 1.41
CA ASP A 381 -9.95 -9.59 0.21
C ASP A 381 -10.58 -10.86 -0.42
N TYR A 382 -11.91 -10.95 -0.45
CA TYR A 382 -12.55 -11.91 -1.35
C TYR A 382 -12.14 -11.60 -2.81
N LYS A 383 -12.15 -12.62 -3.69
CA LYS A 383 -11.78 -12.46 -5.11
C LYS A 383 -12.75 -11.51 -5.79
N ASP A 384 -12.52 -10.21 -5.72
CA ASP A 384 -13.30 -9.22 -6.43
C ASP A 384 -12.80 -9.03 -7.86
N ASP A 385 -11.55 -9.41 -8.21
CA ASP A 385 -10.95 -9.29 -9.55
C ASP A 385 -10.98 -10.58 -10.40
N VAL A 386 -11.36 -10.48 -11.69
CA VAL A 386 -11.28 -11.56 -12.68
C VAL A 386 -9.84 -11.92 -13.08
N HIS A 387 -8.89 -11.01 -12.89
CA HIS A 387 -7.48 -11.22 -13.21
C HIS A 387 -6.74 -11.98 -12.11
N LYS A 388 -7.20 -11.90 -10.85
CA LYS A 388 -6.56 -12.57 -9.70
C LYS A 388 -6.50 -14.09 -9.93
N GLY A 389 -5.31 -14.67 -9.79
CA GLY A 389 -5.05 -16.09 -10.02
C GLY A 389 -4.77 -16.48 -11.47
N LEU A 390 -4.79 -15.53 -12.42
CA LEU A 390 -4.31 -15.74 -13.78
C LEU A 390 -2.80 -15.53 -13.86
N THR A 391 -2.19 -15.82 -15.01
CA THR A 391 -0.77 -15.55 -15.28
C THR A 391 -0.61 -14.62 -16.45
N TRP A 392 0.35 -13.71 -16.37
CA TRP A 392 0.78 -12.85 -17.47
C TRP A 392 2.23 -13.13 -17.82
N THR A 393 2.58 -12.99 -19.10
CA THR A 393 3.96 -13.11 -19.58
C THR A 393 4.38 -11.84 -20.27
N GLU A 394 5.46 -11.25 -19.79
CA GLU A 394 6.05 -10.02 -20.31
C GLU A 394 7.57 -10.18 -20.28
N ASP A 395 8.27 -9.71 -21.31
CA ASP A 395 9.74 -9.79 -21.40
C ASP A 395 10.33 -11.20 -21.17
N GLY A 396 9.56 -12.25 -21.48
CA GLY A 396 9.95 -13.64 -21.28
C GLY A 396 9.78 -14.17 -19.84
N GLU A 397 9.24 -13.37 -18.93
CA GLU A 397 8.95 -13.75 -17.55
C GLU A 397 7.44 -13.96 -17.37
N THR A 398 7.05 -15.16 -16.97
CA THR A 398 5.67 -15.48 -16.62
C THR A 398 5.49 -15.37 -15.11
N ARG A 399 4.54 -14.52 -14.66
CA ARG A 399 4.19 -14.37 -13.24
C ARG A 399 2.69 -14.40 -13.02
N PRO A 400 2.22 -14.84 -11.85
CA PRO A 400 0.81 -14.80 -11.53
C PRO A 400 0.36 -13.36 -11.24
N ILE A 401 -0.88 -13.04 -11.58
CA ILE A 401 -1.51 -11.78 -11.21
C ILE A 401 -2.14 -12.01 -9.84
N GLU A 402 -1.40 -11.73 -8.77
CA GLU A 402 -1.87 -11.93 -7.38
C GLU A 402 -1.99 -10.62 -6.59
N ASN A 403 -1.17 -9.63 -6.94
CA ASN A 403 -1.12 -8.38 -6.20
C ASN A 403 -0.93 -7.15 -7.09
N CYS A 404 -1.05 -5.97 -6.45
CA CYS A 404 -0.93 -4.63 -7.02
C CYS A 404 0.23 -4.48 -8.03
N ASN A 405 1.36 -5.14 -7.78
CA ASN A 405 2.57 -5.00 -8.58
C ASN A 405 2.37 -5.40 -10.05
N SER A 406 1.46 -6.33 -10.32
CA SER A 406 1.15 -6.82 -11.67
C SER A 406 0.79 -5.70 -12.64
N CYS A 407 0.21 -4.61 -12.13
CA CYS A 407 -0.18 -3.44 -12.92
C CYS A 407 0.54 -2.15 -12.47
N HIS A 408 0.91 -2.07 -11.19
CA HIS A 408 1.45 -0.85 -10.57
C HIS A 408 2.98 -0.83 -10.44
N SER A 409 3.68 -1.93 -10.72
CA SER A 409 5.14 -1.98 -10.67
C SER A 409 5.77 -2.11 -12.05
N ARG A 410 6.83 -1.32 -12.27
CA ARG A 410 7.61 -1.33 -13.52
C ARG A 410 8.56 -2.50 -13.64
N ASN A 411 8.91 -3.11 -12.50
CA ASN A 411 9.91 -4.18 -12.43
C ASN A 411 9.23 -5.55 -12.22
N TYR A 412 7.90 -5.61 -12.11
CA TYR A 412 7.19 -6.83 -11.75
C TYR A 412 7.35 -7.96 -12.75
N TYR A 413 7.70 -7.72 -14.02
CA TYR A 413 8.02 -8.80 -14.98
C TYR A 413 9.46 -8.76 -15.49
N LYS A 414 10.36 -8.00 -14.85
CA LYS A 414 11.78 -8.04 -15.21
C LYS A 414 12.42 -9.33 -14.70
N ALA A 415 13.28 -9.94 -15.51
CA ALA A 415 14.01 -11.13 -15.12
C ALA A 415 14.89 -10.89 -13.88
N LEU A 416 14.75 -11.76 -12.87
CA LEU A 416 15.46 -11.65 -11.59
C LEU A 416 16.52 -12.74 -11.38
N SER A 417 16.75 -13.57 -12.40
CA SER A 417 17.69 -14.69 -12.33
C SER A 417 19.12 -14.31 -11.96
N ASN A 418 19.49 -13.03 -12.10
CA ASN A 418 20.84 -12.51 -11.82
C ASN A 418 20.90 -11.52 -10.65
N THR A 419 19.83 -11.34 -9.86
CA THR A 419 19.77 -10.29 -8.83
C THR A 419 20.23 -10.74 -7.44
N ASN A 420 20.59 -12.01 -7.23
CA ASN A 420 20.93 -12.55 -5.90
C ASN A 420 19.92 -12.15 -4.81
N ASN A 421 18.64 -12.18 -5.17
CA ASN A 421 17.50 -11.74 -4.36
C ASN A 421 17.36 -10.23 -4.10
N VAL A 422 18.21 -9.37 -4.68
CA VAL A 422 18.14 -7.91 -4.51
C VAL A 422 18.21 -7.20 -5.87
N ASP A 423 17.10 -6.57 -6.27
CA ASP A 423 17.07 -5.73 -7.49
C ASP A 423 17.53 -4.30 -7.15
N LEU A 424 18.79 -3.99 -7.44
CA LEU A 424 19.35 -2.65 -7.19
C LEU A 424 18.84 -1.60 -8.20
N ASP A 425 18.31 -2.05 -9.34
CA ASP A 425 17.74 -1.21 -10.39
C ASP A 425 16.20 -1.16 -10.29
N ALA A 426 15.66 -1.55 -9.13
CA ALA A 426 14.24 -1.47 -8.81
C ALA A 426 13.74 -0.02 -8.86
N ASN A 427 12.79 0.25 -9.75
CA ASN A 427 12.16 1.56 -9.81
C ASN A 427 11.08 1.66 -8.73
N HIS A 428 11.32 2.49 -7.71
CA HIS A 428 10.42 2.69 -6.58
C HIS A 428 9.31 3.72 -6.86
N ASN A 429 9.26 4.26 -8.08
CA ASN A 429 8.14 5.07 -8.53
C ASN A 429 7.04 4.18 -9.11
N PHE A 430 6.26 3.61 -8.19
CA PHE A 430 5.06 2.83 -8.50
C PHE A 430 4.12 3.63 -9.40
N LEU A 431 3.60 2.96 -10.41
CA LEU A 431 2.72 3.51 -11.40
C LEU A 431 1.39 3.82 -10.73
N LYS A 432 1.01 5.09 -10.65
CA LYS A 432 -0.31 5.51 -10.17
C LYS A 432 -1.29 5.57 -11.34
N GLY A 433 -2.51 5.08 -11.17
CA GLY A 433 -3.58 5.33 -12.16
C GLY A 433 -4.11 6.76 -12.09
N ASN A 434 -5.06 7.10 -12.98
CA ASN A 434 -5.84 8.34 -12.90
C ASN A 434 -7.05 8.14 -11.98
N SER A 435 -7.19 8.95 -10.93
CA SER A 435 -8.28 8.94 -9.94
C SER A 435 -9.03 10.28 -9.89
N ASP A 436 -9.98 10.42 -8.97
CA ASP A 436 -10.67 11.67 -8.67
C ASP A 436 -9.85 12.65 -7.81
N MET A 437 -8.70 12.20 -7.28
CA MET A 437 -7.76 12.98 -6.47
C MET A 437 -6.60 13.57 -7.30
N ASP A 438 -6.73 13.57 -8.63
CA ASP A 438 -5.69 13.89 -9.60
C ASP A 438 -5.30 15.37 -9.62
N LEU A 439 -4.31 15.72 -8.81
CA LEU A 439 -3.60 16.99 -8.91
C LEU A 439 -2.33 16.78 -9.74
N ARG A 440 -2.23 17.48 -10.88
CA ARG A 440 -1.05 17.55 -11.78
C ARG A 440 -0.58 16.22 -12.41
N ASN A 441 -1.49 15.44 -13.01
CA ASN A 441 -1.14 14.28 -13.85
C ASN A 441 -0.19 14.61 -15.03
N ASP A 442 0.09 15.87 -15.33
CA ASP A 442 1.09 16.30 -16.32
C ASP A 442 2.53 16.28 -15.78
N LEU A 443 2.71 16.37 -14.46
CA LEU A 443 4.01 16.30 -13.78
C LEU A 443 4.20 15.03 -12.96
N ASP A 444 3.09 14.39 -12.62
CA ASP A 444 3.06 13.19 -11.77
C ASP A 444 3.09 11.88 -12.59
N TYR A 445 3.61 11.90 -13.82
CA TYR A 445 3.36 10.83 -14.78
C TYR A 445 4.54 10.48 -15.71
N ASN A 446 5.00 9.22 -15.63
CA ASN A 446 4.96 8.27 -16.77
C ASN A 446 5.68 6.93 -16.53
N PRO A 447 5.09 5.76 -16.92
CA PRO A 447 3.81 5.58 -17.62
C PRO A 447 2.60 5.29 -16.71
N ASN A 448 1.44 5.00 -17.36
CA ASN A 448 0.26 4.29 -16.84
C ASN A 448 0.61 3.32 -15.71
N ALA A 449 -0.22 3.12 -14.68
CA ALA A 449 -0.43 1.71 -14.30
C ALA A 449 -0.85 0.95 -15.59
N LEU A 450 -0.41 -0.30 -15.75
CA LEU A 450 -0.69 -1.04 -16.99
C LEU A 450 -2.18 -0.96 -17.33
N SER A 451 -2.47 -0.50 -18.55
CA SER A 451 -3.84 -0.23 -18.97
C SER A 451 -4.50 -1.51 -19.49
N CYS A 452 -5.83 -1.51 -19.52
CA CYS A 452 -6.57 -2.58 -20.20
C CYS A 452 -6.14 -2.71 -21.67
N GLU A 453 -5.84 -1.59 -22.34
CA GLU A 453 -5.38 -1.59 -23.74
C GLU A 453 -4.01 -2.25 -23.87
N TYR A 454 -3.13 -2.06 -22.89
CA TYR A 454 -1.83 -2.71 -22.91
C TYR A 454 -1.97 -4.23 -23.01
N CYS A 455 -2.61 -4.85 -22.01
CA CYS A 455 -2.68 -6.31 -21.96
C CYS A 455 -3.62 -6.91 -23.02
N HIS A 456 -4.67 -6.18 -23.44
CA HIS A 456 -5.71 -6.73 -24.32
C HIS A 456 -5.61 -6.30 -25.79
N ASP A 457 -4.74 -5.34 -26.14
CA ASP A 457 -4.65 -4.81 -27.52
C ASP A 457 -3.20 -4.58 -27.99
N THR A 458 -2.36 -3.90 -27.20
CA THR A 458 -1.07 -3.39 -27.68
C THR A 458 0.17 -4.18 -27.25
N ALA A 459 0.07 -5.06 -26.26
CA ALA A 459 1.16 -5.96 -25.84
C ALA A 459 1.62 -6.87 -26.99
N GLU A 460 2.84 -7.41 -26.89
CA GLU A 460 3.38 -8.34 -27.91
C GLU A 460 2.47 -9.56 -28.10
N THR A 461 1.88 -10.05 -27.00
CA THR A 461 0.90 -11.14 -27.01
C THR A 461 -0.37 -10.71 -26.27
N PRO A 462 -1.34 -10.07 -26.95
CA PRO A 462 -2.57 -9.61 -26.30
C PRO A 462 -3.40 -10.78 -25.77
N ALA A 463 -3.89 -10.67 -24.53
CA ALA A 463 -4.84 -11.62 -23.98
C ALA A 463 -6.27 -11.23 -24.36
N ILE A 464 -6.91 -11.97 -25.27
CA ILE A 464 -8.34 -11.76 -25.58
C ILE A 464 -9.08 -13.03 -25.17
N PRO A 465 -9.72 -13.07 -23.97
CA PRO A 465 -10.30 -14.29 -23.41
C PRO A 465 -11.35 -14.97 -24.28
N SER A 466 -12.04 -14.20 -25.13
CA SER A 466 -13.03 -14.71 -26.09
C SER A 466 -12.42 -15.42 -27.30
N GLY A 467 -11.09 -15.38 -27.47
CA GLY A 467 -10.38 -16.00 -28.59
C GLY A 467 -10.46 -15.22 -29.91
N GLN A 468 -11.01 -14.01 -29.87
CA GLN A 468 -11.05 -13.11 -31.03
C GLN A 468 -9.69 -12.46 -31.30
N ASP A 469 -9.48 -12.01 -32.52
CA ASP A 469 -8.23 -11.38 -32.99
C ASP A 469 -8.05 -9.92 -32.58
N SER A 470 -9.10 -9.29 -32.04
CA SER A 470 -9.09 -7.89 -31.61
C SER A 470 -10.18 -7.62 -30.57
N MET A 471 -9.97 -6.59 -29.76
CA MET A 471 -10.98 -6.12 -28.80
C MET A 471 -12.26 -5.66 -29.49
N LEU A 472 -12.17 -5.05 -30.68
CA LEU A 472 -13.34 -4.71 -31.49
C LEU A 472 -14.17 -5.95 -31.82
N ASN A 473 -13.55 -7.01 -32.33
CA ASN A 473 -14.29 -8.23 -32.70
C ASN A 473 -14.86 -8.96 -31.48
N ALA A 474 -14.12 -8.98 -30.36
CA ALA A 474 -14.62 -9.50 -29.09
C ALA A 474 -15.90 -8.78 -28.63
N HIS A 475 -15.89 -7.43 -28.60
CA HIS A 475 -17.04 -6.64 -28.16
C HIS A 475 -18.21 -6.72 -29.15
N LEU A 476 -17.93 -6.75 -30.45
CA LEU A 476 -18.95 -6.92 -31.47
C LEU A 476 -19.71 -8.23 -31.31
N GLU A 477 -19.03 -9.33 -30.98
CA GLU A 477 -19.70 -10.60 -30.72
C GLU A 477 -20.56 -10.57 -29.47
N ILE A 478 -20.05 -10.03 -28.37
CA ILE A 478 -20.78 -9.95 -27.10
C ILE A 478 -22.04 -9.09 -27.25
N TRP A 479 -21.93 -7.90 -27.84
CA TRP A 479 -23.07 -6.98 -27.97
C TRP A 479 -24.12 -7.49 -28.97
N LYS A 480 -23.70 -8.24 -30.00
CA LYS A 480 -24.64 -8.97 -30.85
C LYS A 480 -25.36 -10.06 -30.07
N ALA A 481 -24.65 -10.84 -29.26
CA ALA A 481 -25.22 -11.94 -28.49
C ALA A 481 -26.22 -11.46 -27.42
N ASN A 482 -25.95 -10.33 -26.79
CA ASN A 482 -26.82 -9.71 -25.79
C ASN A 482 -28.05 -8.99 -26.37
N GLY A 483 -28.09 -8.78 -27.69
CA GLY A 483 -29.19 -8.10 -28.37
C GLY A 483 -29.18 -6.57 -28.23
N ASP A 484 -28.13 -5.99 -27.64
CA ASP A 484 -27.94 -4.53 -27.47
C ASP A 484 -27.99 -3.76 -28.80
N MET A 485 -27.70 -4.49 -29.89
CA MET A 485 -27.55 -3.94 -31.22
C MET A 485 -28.66 -4.36 -32.20
N LEU A 486 -29.78 -4.88 -31.69
CA LEU A 486 -30.94 -5.25 -32.51
C LEU A 486 -31.45 -4.04 -33.32
N GLY A 487 -31.53 -4.20 -34.65
CA GLY A 487 -32.05 -3.18 -35.58
C GLY A 487 -30.98 -2.29 -36.23
N TYR A 488 -29.71 -2.40 -35.85
CA TYR A 488 -28.61 -1.68 -36.51
C TYR A 488 -28.10 -2.42 -37.76
N THR A 489 -27.59 -1.68 -38.75
CA THR A 489 -26.90 -2.26 -39.91
C THR A 489 -25.49 -2.72 -39.54
N ALA A 490 -24.92 -3.67 -40.27
CA ALA A 490 -23.56 -4.19 -39.99
C ALA A 490 -22.48 -3.08 -39.98
N ASP A 491 -22.57 -2.11 -40.89
CA ASP A 491 -21.65 -0.97 -40.94
C ASP A 491 -21.83 -0.02 -39.74
N SER A 492 -23.08 0.19 -39.30
CA SER A 492 -23.34 0.98 -38.10
C SER A 492 -22.85 0.26 -36.84
N LEU A 493 -22.97 -1.06 -36.78
CA LEU A 493 -22.51 -1.87 -35.66
C LEU A 493 -21.02 -1.67 -35.39
N SER A 494 -20.19 -1.88 -36.41
CA SER A 494 -18.73 -1.77 -36.30
C SER A 494 -18.30 -0.37 -35.90
N ARG A 495 -18.91 0.67 -36.50
CA ARG A 495 -18.62 2.06 -36.12
C ARG A 495 -19.06 2.40 -34.71
N ILE A 496 -20.24 1.94 -34.28
CA ILE A 496 -20.75 2.24 -32.94
C ILE A 496 -19.86 1.57 -31.89
N THR A 497 -19.52 0.29 -32.05
CA THR A 497 -18.62 -0.39 -31.12
C THR A 497 -17.24 0.25 -31.11
N GLN A 498 -16.70 0.63 -32.26
CA GLN A 498 -15.43 1.36 -32.32
C GLN A 498 -15.51 2.71 -31.62
N THR A 499 -16.57 3.51 -31.84
CA THR A 499 -16.76 4.79 -31.13
C THR A 499 -16.88 4.62 -29.62
N HIS A 500 -17.48 3.54 -29.13
CA HIS A 500 -17.52 3.26 -27.70
C HIS A 500 -16.15 2.85 -27.16
N LEU A 501 -15.42 1.99 -27.87
CA LEU A 501 -14.04 1.67 -27.53
C LEU A 501 -13.16 2.92 -27.58
N ASP A 502 -13.41 3.88 -28.45
CA ASP A 502 -12.61 5.10 -28.50
C ASP A 502 -13.01 6.13 -27.43
N GLY A 503 -14.31 6.31 -27.17
CA GLY A 503 -14.82 7.40 -26.34
C GLY A 503 -15.13 7.03 -24.88
N VAL A 504 -15.33 5.75 -24.56
CA VAL A 504 -15.78 5.30 -23.25
C VAL A 504 -14.67 4.50 -22.56
N SER A 505 -14.41 4.82 -21.29
CA SER A 505 -13.44 4.09 -20.47
C SER A 505 -13.80 2.60 -20.41
N CYS A 506 -12.80 1.70 -20.55
CA CYS A 506 -13.03 0.26 -20.46
C CYS A 506 -13.76 -0.12 -19.19
N GLN A 507 -13.60 0.61 -18.10
CA GLN A 507 -14.23 0.39 -16.80
C GLN A 507 -15.76 0.60 -16.80
N ALA A 508 -16.32 1.37 -17.73
CA ALA A 508 -17.72 1.80 -17.64
C ALA A 508 -18.75 0.72 -18.03
N CYS A 509 -18.34 -0.32 -18.76
CA CYS A 509 -19.22 -1.32 -19.35
C CYS A 509 -19.06 -2.77 -18.84
N PRO A 510 -17.84 -3.28 -18.56
CA PRO A 510 -17.67 -4.57 -17.91
C PRO A 510 -17.87 -4.44 -16.39
N ILE A 511 -17.63 -3.27 -15.77
CA ILE A 511 -17.94 -3.00 -14.35
C ILE A 511 -19.42 -2.58 -14.18
N THR A 512 -20.33 -3.46 -14.56
CA THR A 512 -21.77 -3.28 -14.32
C THR A 512 -22.25 -4.14 -13.15
N GLU A 513 -23.40 -3.79 -12.57
CA GLU A 513 -24.09 -4.58 -11.52
C GLU A 513 -23.38 -4.65 -10.16
N GLN A 514 -22.38 -3.82 -9.90
CA GLN A 514 -21.76 -3.78 -8.58
C GLN A 514 -22.79 -3.42 -7.49
N VAL A 515 -22.73 -4.15 -6.38
CA VAL A 515 -23.61 -3.96 -5.24
C VAL A 515 -22.79 -3.45 -4.06
N ALA A 516 -22.96 -2.18 -3.70
CA ALA A 516 -22.36 -1.61 -2.50
C ALA A 516 -23.41 -1.59 -1.38
N ARG A 517 -23.11 -2.26 -0.25
CA ARG A 517 -23.99 -2.31 0.93
C ARG A 517 -25.42 -2.76 0.58
N GLY A 518 -25.55 -3.77 -0.28
CA GLY A 518 -26.84 -4.33 -0.71
C GLY A 518 -27.63 -3.47 -1.70
N ARG A 519 -27.03 -2.42 -2.28
CA ARG A 519 -27.66 -1.57 -3.31
C ARG A 519 -26.84 -1.60 -4.60
N SER A 520 -27.52 -1.79 -5.73
CA SER A 520 -26.89 -1.63 -7.05
C SER A 520 -26.34 -0.21 -7.18
N MET A 521 -25.06 -0.11 -7.53
CA MET A 521 -24.43 1.15 -7.86
C MET A 521 -24.88 1.59 -9.26
N PRO A 522 -25.19 2.88 -9.47
CA PRO A 522 -25.43 3.41 -10.80
C PRO A 522 -24.14 3.29 -11.64
N ILE A 523 -24.29 3.02 -12.93
CA ILE A 523 -23.16 3.01 -13.87
C ILE A 523 -22.51 4.40 -13.85
N MET A 524 -21.23 4.43 -13.49
CA MET A 524 -20.40 5.62 -13.60
C MET A 524 -19.57 5.49 -14.87
N PHE A 525 -19.65 6.48 -15.75
CA PHE A 525 -18.84 6.52 -16.97
C PHE A 525 -17.92 7.75 -16.95
N ARG A 526 -16.69 7.55 -17.42
CA ARG A 526 -15.74 8.62 -17.72
C ARG A 526 -15.38 8.53 -19.20
N TYR A 527 -15.23 9.67 -19.86
CA TYR A 527 -14.66 9.68 -21.21
C TYR A 527 -13.22 9.18 -21.16
N ARG A 528 -12.85 8.36 -22.14
CA ARG A 528 -11.52 7.74 -22.17
C ARG A 528 -10.43 8.80 -22.24
N GLN A 529 -9.36 8.58 -21.46
CA GLN A 529 -8.11 9.30 -21.60
C GLN A 529 -7.07 8.33 -22.18
N GLU A 530 -6.31 8.79 -23.17
CA GLU A 530 -5.14 8.07 -23.69
C GLU A 530 -4.06 7.95 -22.60
N GLU A 531 -3.11 7.04 -22.79
CA GLU A 531 -1.99 6.85 -21.85
C GLU A 531 -1.17 8.14 -21.62
N GLY A 532 -1.20 9.09 -22.56
CA GLY A 532 -0.61 10.43 -22.41
C GLY A 532 -1.51 11.47 -21.73
N GLY A 533 -2.63 11.08 -21.11
CA GLY A 533 -3.56 11.96 -20.39
C GLY A 533 -4.47 12.81 -21.28
N LYS A 534 -4.42 12.65 -22.61
CA LYS A 534 -5.29 13.38 -23.55
C LYS A 534 -6.68 12.74 -23.56
N LEU A 535 -7.72 13.57 -23.50
CA LEU A 535 -9.08 13.12 -23.76
C LEU A 535 -9.19 12.69 -25.23
N LYS A 536 -9.76 11.52 -25.45
CA LYS A 536 -9.99 10.97 -26.79
C LYS A 536 -11.37 11.35 -27.33
#